data_AF-G8NWP9-F1
#
_entry.id   AF-G8NWP9-F1
#
_cell.length_a   1.000
_cell.length_b   1.000
_cell.length_c   1.000
_cell.angle_alpha   90.00
_cell.angle_beta   90.00
_cell.angle_gamma   90.00
#
_symmetry.space_group_name_H-M   'P 1'
#
loop_
_entity.id
_entity.type
_entity.pdbx_description
1 polymer ?
#
loop_
_entity_poly.entity_id
_entity_poly.type
_entity_poly.pdbx_seq_one_letter_code
_entity_poly.pdbx_strand_id
1 'polypeptide(L)' 'MSPLDGDGNALCENWNSVFFAEVEGGTEVILDVHVMNFRPEFAPNLKGMPAGWSSSLDRLGELLKSAS' A
#
# COMPACT_ATOMS: atom_id res chain seq x y z
N MET A 1 -4.32 -7.84 -1.92
CA MET A 1 -4.78 -8.95 -1.05
C MET A 1 -5.49 -8.31 0.12
N SER A 2 -6.80 -8.55 0.27
CA SER A 2 -7.59 -7.95 1.34
C SER A 2 -7.25 -8.60 2.69
N PRO A 3 -7.12 -7.84 3.78
CA PRO A 3 -6.99 -8.41 5.11
C PRO A 3 -8.24 -9.24 5.43
N LEU A 4 -8.06 -10.45 5.95
CA LEU A 4 -9.14 -11.38 6.27
C LEU A 4 -9.25 -11.60 7.78
N ASP A 5 -10.44 -11.90 8.27
CA ASP A 5 -10.67 -12.38 9.63
C ASP A 5 -10.31 -13.87 9.79
N GLY A 6 -10.50 -14.42 10.99
CA GLY A 6 -10.23 -15.83 11.29
C GLY A 6 -11.11 -16.83 10.52
N ASP A 7 -12.23 -16.36 9.97
CA ASP A 7 -13.18 -17.16 9.18
C ASP A 7 -12.97 -16.96 7.67
N GLY A 8 -11.98 -16.14 7.27
CA GLY A 8 -11.64 -15.88 5.87
C GLY A 8 -12.45 -14.75 5.22
N ASN A 9 -13.23 -13.98 5.96
CA ASN A 9 -13.98 -12.85 5.41
C ASN A 9 -13.12 -11.59 5.34
N ALA A 10 -13.35 -10.75 4.32
CA ALA A 10 -12.66 -9.47 4.20
C ALA A 10 -12.98 -8.51 5.35
N LEU A 11 -11.93 -7.96 5.95
CA LEU A 11 -11.97 -6.88 6.93
C LEU A 11 -11.94 -5.49 6.27
N CYS A 12 -11.33 -5.41 5.08
CA CYS A 12 -11.18 -4.20 4.30
C CYS A 12 -11.07 -4.55 2.82
N GLU A 13 -11.70 -3.75 1.99
CA GLU A 13 -11.59 -3.79 0.54
C GLU A 13 -11.10 -2.43 0.07
N ASN A 14 -10.02 -2.43 -0.71
CA ASN A 14 -9.47 -1.24 -1.31
C ASN A 14 -9.16 -1.44 -2.79
N TRP A 15 -9.24 -0.35 -3.52
CA TRP A 15 -8.75 -0.23 -4.88
C TRP A 15 -7.40 0.47 -4.85
N ASN A 16 -6.37 -0.18 -5.39
CA ASN A 16 -5.04 0.40 -5.51
C ASN A 16 -4.74 0.67 -6.99
N SER A 17 -4.44 1.93 -7.31
CA SER A 17 -3.90 2.31 -8.60
C SER A 17 -2.40 2.60 -8.44
N VAL A 18 -1.57 1.96 -9.27
CA VAL A 18 -0.12 2.17 -9.27
C VAL A 18 0.26 2.80 -10.59
N PHE A 19 0.92 3.95 -10.52
CA PHE A 19 1.40 4.68 -11.67
C PHE A 19 2.93 4.70 -11.65
N PHE A 20 3.52 4.53 -12.82
CA PHE A 20 4.95 4.61 -13.04
C PHE A 20 5.23 5.74 -14.02
N ALA A 21 6.16 6.62 -13.66
CA ALA A 21 6.65 7.67 -14.54
C ALA A 21 8.19 7.64 -14.56
N GLU A 22 8.78 7.90 -15.72
CA GLU A 22 10.22 8.14 -15.80
C GLU A 22 10.54 9.55 -15.28
N VAL A 23 11.52 9.67 -14.38
CA VAL A 23 12.02 10.95 -13.87
C VAL A 23 13.53 10.88 -13.77
N GLU A 24 14.24 11.70 -14.56
CA GLU A 24 15.71 11.83 -14.54
C GLU A 24 16.47 10.49 -14.68
N GLY A 25 15.96 9.58 -15.52
CA GLY A 25 16.53 8.24 -15.69
C GLY A 25 16.21 7.26 -14.55
N GLY A 26 15.44 7.70 -13.55
CA GLY A 26 14.81 6.86 -12.53
C GLY A 26 13.33 6.60 -12.80
N THR A 27 12.68 5.91 -11.86
CA THR A 27 11.24 5.66 -11.88
C THR A 27 10.58 6.28 -10.66
N GLU A 28 9.67 7.22 -10.89
CA GLU A 28 8.71 7.67 -9.89
C GLU A 28 7.56 6.65 -9.81
N VAL A 29 7.20 6.28 -8.58
CA VAL A 29 6.07 5.38 -8.30
C VAL A 29 5.05 6.15 -7.48
N ILE A 30 3.83 6.24 -8.00
CA ILE A 30 2.70 6.85 -7.32
C ILE A 30 1.69 5.74 -6.99
N LEU A 31 1.38 5.59 -5.71
CA LEU A 31 0.36 4.67 -5.23
C LEU A 31 -0.85 5.47 -4.75
N ASP A 32 -1.98 5.28 -5.41
CA ASP A 32 -3.28 5.83 -5.00
C ASP A 32 -4.14 4.71 -4.41
N VAL A 33 -4.58 4.87 -3.16
CA VAL A 33 -5.31 3.85 -2.39
C VAL A 33 -6.68 4.38 -2.00
N HIS A 34 -7.72 3.73 -2.52
CA HIS A 34 -9.12 4.06 -2.25
C HIS A 34 -9.73 2.95 -1.41
N VAL A 35 -10.04 3.22 -0.14
CA VAL A 35 -10.74 2.27 0.72
C VAL A 35 -12.22 2.29 0.33
N MET A 36 -12.71 1.17 -0.18
CA MET A 36 -14.08 1.03 -0.69
C MET A 36 -15.04 0.61 0.42
N ASN A 37 -14.61 -0.33 1.26
CA ASN A 37 -15.39 -0.83 2.38
C ASN A 37 -14.45 -1.32 3.49
N PHE A 38 -14.87 -1.20 4.74
CA PHE A 38 -14.14 -1.75 5.88
C PHE A 38 -15.09 -2.06 7.03
N ARG A 39 -14.76 -3.09 7.80
CA ARG A 39 -15.48 -3.40 9.04
C ARG A 39 -15.00 -2.50 10.19
N PRO A 40 -15.85 -2.19 11.19
CA PRO A 40 -15.47 -1.29 12.29
C PRO A 40 -14.20 -1.71 13.03
N GLU A 41 -13.96 -3.00 13.20
CA GLU A 41 -12.74 -3.53 13.82
C GLU A 41 -11.45 -3.19 13.06
N PHE A 42 -11.54 -2.90 11.75
CA PHE A 42 -10.41 -2.48 10.92
C PHE A 42 -10.17 -0.97 10.94
N ALA A 43 -11.12 -0.17 11.45
CA ALA A 43 -11.00 1.29 11.48
C ALA A 43 -9.70 1.81 12.13
N PRO A 44 -9.17 1.21 13.22
CA PRO A 44 -7.90 1.64 13.81
C PRO A 44 -6.71 1.52 12.84
N ASN A 45 -6.74 0.52 11.95
CA ASN A 45 -5.66 0.25 11.00
C ASN A 45 -5.62 1.29 9.87
N LEU A 46 -6.75 1.90 9.51
CA LEU A 46 -6.82 2.93 8.47
C LEU A 46 -5.92 4.13 8.77
N LYS A 47 -5.79 4.52 10.05
CA LYS A 47 -4.92 5.62 10.47
C LYS A 47 -3.44 5.34 10.19
N GLY A 48 -3.04 4.07 10.23
CA GLY A 48 -1.66 3.64 10.00
C GLY A 48 -1.34 3.36 8.52
N MET A 49 -2.34 3.30 7.63
CA MET A 49 -2.13 2.92 6.24
C MET A 49 -1.15 3.83 5.49
N PRO A 50 -1.23 5.18 5.57
CA PRO A 50 -0.27 6.04 4.87
C PRO A 50 1.18 5.76 5.29
N ALA A 51 1.45 5.72 6.60
CA ALA A 51 2.78 5.45 7.12
C ALA A 51 3.27 4.03 6.75
N GLY A 52 2.38 3.04 6.78
CA GLY A 52 2.69 1.67 6.36
C GLY A 52 3.08 1.57 4.89
N TRP A 53 2.36 2.27 4.00
CA TRP A 53 2.69 2.32 2.57
C TRP A 53 3.98 3.07 2.32
N SER A 54 4.18 4.26 2.93
CA SER A 54 5.44 5.00 2.82
C SER A 54 6.62 4.14 3.24
N SER A 55 6.57 3.50 4.41
CA SER A 55 7.64 2.63 4.89
C SER A 55 7.91 1.44 3.95
N SER A 56 6.87 0.90 3.31
CA SER A 56 7.03 -0.20 2.36
C SER A 56 7.70 0.26 1.05
N LEU A 57 7.33 1.43 0.55
CA LEU A 57 7.93 2.02 -0.66
C LEU A 57 9.37 2.48 -0.39
N ASP A 58 9.66 3.01 0.79
CA ASP A 58 11.02 3.38 1.20
C ASP A 58 11.94 2.15 1.20
N ARG A 59 11.50 1.05 1.82
CA ARG A 59 12.23 -0.23 1.84
C ARG A 59 12.41 -0.82 0.44
N LEU A 60 11.43 -0.68 -0.44
CA LEU A 60 11.57 -1.08 -1.84
C LEU A 60 12.67 -0.25 -2.52
N GLY A 61 12.68 1.07 -2.30
CA GLY A 61 13.74 1.95 -2.79
C GLY A 61 15.13 1.55 -2.29
N GLU A 62 15.26 1.20 -1.01
CA GLU A 62 16.51 0.68 -0.43
C GLU A 62 16.94 -0.64 -1.07
N LEU A 63 16.00 -1.59 -1.22
CA LEU A 63 16.27 -2.88 -1.84
C LEU A 63 16.77 -2.72 -3.27
N LEU A 64 16.13 -1.86 -4.07
CA LEU A 64 16.53 -1.61 -5.46
C LEU A 64 17.93 -0.98 -5.55
N LYS A 65 18.26 -0.04 -4.65
CA LYS A 65 19.62 0.55 -4.57
C LYS A 65 20.69 -0.48 -4.18
N SER A 66 20.33 -1.50 -3.41
CA SER A 66 21.27 -2.57 -3.02
C SER A 66 21.50 -3.62 -4.12
N ALA A 67 20.62 -3.65 -5.12
CA ALA A 67 20.66 -4.60 -6.24
C ALA A 67 21.38 -4.04 -7.49
N SER A 68 21.71 -2.75 -7.49
CA SER A 68 22.42 -2.01 -8.55
C SER A 68 23.89 -1.81 -8.20
#